data_AF-A0A528AMF3-F1
#
_entry.id   AF-A0A528AMF3-F1
#
_cell.length_a   1.000
_cell.length_b   1.000
_cell.length_c   1.000
_cell.angle_alpha   90.00
_cell.angle_beta   90.00
_cell.angle_gamma   90.00
#
_symmetry.space_group_name_H-M   'P 1'
#
loop_
_entity.id
_entity.type
_entity.pdbx_description
1 polymer ?
#
loop_
_entity_poly.entity_id
_entity_poly.type
_entity_poly.pdbx_seq_one_letter_code
_entity_poly.pdbx_strand_id
1 'polypeptide(L)' 'MNYQRFFEDAIDQLHAERRYRIFADLERIVGKFPRAIWRANGRAQEITVWCSNDYLGMGQHP' A
#
# COMPACT_ATOMS: atom_id res chain seq x y z
N MET A 1 -17.34 9.16 29.54
CA MET A 1 -15.97 9.01 28.97
C MET A 1 -16.02 9.48 27.52
N ASN A 2 -14.98 10.16 27.03
CA ASN A 2 -14.89 10.56 25.63
C ASN A 2 -13.96 9.57 24.90
N TYR A 3 -14.53 8.51 24.34
CA TYR A 3 -13.77 7.48 23.60
C TYR A 3 -13.10 8.03 22.35
N GLN A 4 -13.72 8.99 21.68
CA GLN A 4 -13.19 9.62 20.48
C GLN A 4 -11.82 10.26 20.73
N ARG A 5 -11.66 10.95 21.87
CA ARG A 5 -10.39 11.56 22.26
C ARG A 5 -9.24 10.54 22.37
N PHE A 6 -9.50 9.35 22.90
CA PHE A 6 -8.47 8.30 22.99
C PHE A 6 -7.98 7.83 21.61
N PHE A 7 -8.87 7.78 20.62
CA PHE A 7 -8.49 7.41 19.25
C PHE A 7 -7.73 8.53 18.55
N GLU A 8 -8.14 9.78 18.74
CA GLU A 8 -7.46 10.97 18.20
C GLU A 8 -6.02 11.06 18.75
N ASP A 9 -5.86 10.97 20.07
CA ASP A 9 -4.54 10.99 20.73
C ASP A 9 -3.62 9.87 20.21
N ALA A 10 -4.16 8.67 19.98
CA ALA A 10 -3.40 7.54 19.43
C ALA A 10 -2.96 7.75 17.97
N ILE A 11 -3.80 8.39 17.15
CA ILE A 11 -3.47 8.74 15.77
C ILE A 11 -2.41 9.84 15.74
N ASP A 12 -2.57 10.88 16.56
CA ASP A 12 -1.62 11.99 16.68
C ASP A 12 -0.23 11.50 17.09
N GLN A 13 -0.16 10.53 18.00
CA GLN A 13 1.10 9.89 18.36
C GLN A 13 1.79 9.21 17.16
N LEU A 14 1.05 8.50 16.30
CA LEU A 14 1.61 7.90 15.08
C LEU A 14 2.16 8.94 14.11
N HIS A 15 1.49 10.10 13.99
CA HIS A 15 1.96 11.22 13.18
C HIS A 15 3.22 11.87 13.78
N ALA A 16 3.23 12.13 15.09
CA ALA A 16 4.38 12.69 15.81
C ALA A 16 5.62 11.80 15.67
N GLU A 17 5.44 10.48 15.76
CA GLU A 17 6.49 9.47 15.61
C GLU A 17 6.84 9.16 14.13
N ARG A 18 6.21 9.82 13.16
CA ARG A 18 6.42 9.61 11.70
C ARG A 18 6.27 8.16 11.24
N ARG A 19 5.42 7.40 11.91
CA ARG A 19 5.15 5.98 11.64
C ARG A 19 3.70 5.72 11.23
N TYR A 20 2.91 6.78 11.09
CA TYR A 20 1.65 6.73 10.37
C TYR A 20 1.87 6.27 8.92
N ARG A 21 1.01 5.37 8.43
CA ARG A 21 1.19 4.71 7.13
C ARG A 21 0.21 5.26 6.10
N ILE A 22 0.72 5.61 4.94
CA ILE A 22 -0.07 5.88 3.74
C ILE A 22 0.18 4.70 2.79
N PHE A 23 -0.88 3.99 2.42
CA PHE A 23 -0.77 2.83 1.55
C PHE A 23 -0.80 3.23 0.07
N ALA A 24 -0.01 2.53 -0.74
CA ALA A 24 -0.07 2.63 -2.19
C ALA A 24 -1.14 1.67 -2.72
N ASP A 25 -2.08 2.18 -3.52
CA ASP A 25 -3.09 1.38 -4.20
C ASP A 25 -2.49 0.76 -5.48
N LEU A 26 -2.31 -0.56 -5.47
CA LEU A 26 -1.57 -1.30 -6.49
C LEU A 26 -2.38 -2.51 -7.00
N GLU A 27 -2.49 -2.63 -8.32
CA GLU A 27 -3.06 -3.81 -9.00
C GLU A 27 -1.94 -4.55 -9.76
N ARG A 28 -1.57 -5.76 -9.32
CA ARG A 28 -0.57 -6.58 -10.04
C ARG A 28 -1.14 -7.05 -11.38
N ILE A 29 -0.31 -7.02 -12.43
CA ILE A 29 -0.73 -7.46 -13.78
C ILE A 29 -0.32 -8.92 -13.99
N VAL A 30 -1.29 -9.83 -13.99
CA VAL A 30 -1.07 -11.27 -14.25
C VAL A 30 -0.45 -11.46 -15.64
N GLY A 31 0.57 -12.31 -15.73
CA GLY A 31 1.35 -12.55 -16.94
C GLY A 31 2.42 -11.49 -17.23
N LYS A 32 2.52 -10.44 -16.40
CA LYS A 32 3.52 -9.37 -16.54
C LYS A 32 4.30 -9.10 -15.25
N PHE A 33 4.47 -10.06 -14.35
CA PHE A 33 5.34 -9.88 -13.17
C PHE A 33 6.73 -9.31 -13.57
N PRO A 34 7.26 -8.29 -12.88
CA PRO A 34 6.76 -7.66 -11.64
C PRO A 34 6.00 -6.32 -11.88
N ARG A 35 5.24 -6.18 -12.97
CA ARG A 35 4.48 -4.95 -13.30
C ARG A 35 3.15 -4.85 -12.55
N ALA A 36 2.80 -3.62 -12.16
CA ALA A 36 1.54 -3.29 -11.51
C ALA A 36 1.00 -1.93 -11.99
N ILE A 37 -0.31 -1.71 -11.88
CA ILE A 37 -0.93 -0.39 -12.01
C ILE A 37 -0.99 0.25 -10.63
N TRP A 38 -0.35 1.41 -10.48
CA TRP A 38 -0.51 2.29 -9.32
C TRP A 38 -1.63 3.29 -9.57
N ARG A 39 -2.57 3.40 -8.63
CA ARG A 39 -3.66 4.38 -8.67
C ARG A 39 -3.46 5.46 -7.61
N ALA A 40 -3.51 6.71 -8.05
CA ALA A 40 -3.48 7.86 -7.16
C ALA A 40 -4.18 9.06 -7.80
N ASN A 41 -5.00 9.77 -7.03
CA ASN A 41 -5.66 11.01 -7.47
C ASN A 41 -6.39 10.89 -8.82
N GLY A 42 -7.10 9.76 -9.02
CA GLY A 42 -7.84 9.49 -10.26
C GLY A 42 -6.95 9.13 -11.47
N ARG A 43 -5.63 9.00 -11.30
CA ARG A 43 -4.69 8.59 -12.35
C ARG A 43 -4.27 7.14 -12.15
N ALA A 44 -3.99 6.46 -13.26
CA ALA A 44 -3.40 5.13 -13.30
C ALA A 44 -2.05 5.18 -14.01
N GLN A 45 -1.03 4.56 -13.42
CA GLN A 45 0.33 4.50 -13.99
C GLN A 45 0.90 3.10 -13.84
N GLU A 46 1.52 2.56 -14.89
CA GLU A 46 2.21 1.28 -14.81
C GLU A 46 3.60 1.42 -14.16
N ILE A 47 3.86 0.66 -13.10
CA ILE A 47 5.10 0.69 -12.31
C ILE A 47 5.73 -0.70 -12.15
N THR A 48 6.97 -0.76 -11.69
CA THR A 48 7.67 -1.99 -11.32
C THR A 48 7.62 -2.17 -9.81
N VAL A 49 7.15 -3.32 -9.34
CA VAL A 49 7.10 -3.64 -7.90
C VAL A 49 8.42 -4.23 -7.43
N TRP A 50 9.09 -3.55 -6.49
CA TRP A 50 10.38 -4.00 -5.91
C TRP A 50 10.27 -4.53 -4.46
N CYS A 51 9.12 -4.33 -3.81
CA CYS A 51 8.87 -4.74 -2.43
C CYS A 51 7.89 -5.92 -2.32
N SER A 52 7.66 -6.66 -3.41
CA SER A 52 6.78 -7.83 -3.38
C SER A 52 7.44 -8.98 -2.66
N ASN A 53 6.66 -9.72 -1.87
CA ASN A 53 7.07 -11.00 -1.29
C ASN A 53 6.74 -12.20 -2.21
N ASP A 54 6.15 -11.97 -3.40
CA ASP A 54 5.97 -13.02 -4.42
C ASP A 54 7.31 -13.27 -5.14
N TYR A 55 8.28 -13.79 -4.40
CA TYR A 55 9.68 -13.86 -4.80
C TYR A 55 9.92 -14.66 -6.08
N LEU A 56 9.10 -15.68 -6.32
CA LEU A 56 9.22 -16.57 -7.46
C LEU A 56 8.19 -16.27 -8.55
N GLY A 57 7.38 -15.21 -8.40
CA GLY A 57 6.29 -14.88 -9.33
C GLY A 57 5.24 -15.99 -9.44
N MET A 58 5.11 -16.86 -8.44
CA MET A 58 4.21 -18.02 -8.47
C MET A 58 2.75 -17.61 -8.32
N GLY A 59 2.47 -16.39 -7.85
CA GLY A 59 1.11 -15.85 -7.81
C GLY A 59 0.46 -15.66 -9.19
N GLN A 60 1.21 -15.84 -10.28
CA GLN A 60 0.70 -15.80 -11.66
C GLN A 60 1.08 -17.05 -12.48
N HIS A 61 1.60 -18.11 -11.85
CA HIS A 61 1.91 -19.35 -12.56
C HIS A 61 0.59 -20.04 -12.98
N PRO A 62 0.46 -20.51 -14.23
CA PRO A 62 -0.72 -21.25 -14.70
C PRO A 62 -1.01 -22.52 -13.91
#